data_AF-H9BWF4-F1
#
_entry.id   AF-H9BWF4-F1
#
_cell.length_a   1.000
_cell.length_b   1.000
_cell.length_c   1.000
_cell.angle_alpha   90.00
_cell.angle_beta   90.00
_cell.angle_gamma   90.00
#
_symmetry.space_group_name_H-M   'P 1'
#
loop_
_entity.id
_entity.type
_entity.pdbx_description
1 polymer ?
#
loop_
_entity_poly.entity_id
_entity_poly.type
_entity_poly.pdbx_seq_one_letter_code
_entity_poly.pdbx_strand_id
1 'polypeptide(L)'
;MLITIIFGLLMGSVTAYFASKRGRTPSLWFAIGVLFGMLGLLALFILPNFAEDKEKSATMAAKDGDAIEVEGKISSLDTTLTADEEIISQNWFYLDDKHKQHDAVSLEALKKIWKEGEISEFTFVWAEGMAQWQKIQDISQLKIHLSS
;
A
#
# COMPACT_ATOMS: atom_id res chain seq x y z
N MET A 1 -37.68 12.54 -16.76
CA MET A 1 -36.94 13.22 -15.69
C MET A 1 -36.81 12.38 -14.42
N LEU A 2 -37.88 11.76 -13.89
CA LEU A 2 -37.77 10.89 -12.71
C LEU A 2 -37.07 9.54 -12.99
N ILE A 3 -37.36 8.92 -14.15
CA ILE A 3 -36.73 7.66 -14.59
C ILE A 3 -35.22 7.80 -14.79
N THR A 4 -34.75 8.92 -15.33
CA THR A 4 -33.32 9.20 -15.56
C THR A 4 -32.54 9.33 -14.25
N ILE A 5 -33.17 9.87 -13.20
CA ILE A 5 -32.56 10.02 -11.88
C ILE A 5 -32.43 8.64 -11.20
N ILE A 6 -33.47 7.81 -11.28
CA ILE A 6 -33.46 6.44 -10.73
C ILE A 6 -32.39 5.59 -11.42
N PHE A 7 -32.28 5.69 -12.74
CA PHE A 7 -31.27 4.94 -13.50
C PHE A 7 -29.84 5.39 -13.16
N GLY A 8 -29.62 6.68 -12.96
CA GLY A 8 -28.34 7.23 -12.49
C GLY A 8 -27.95 6.75 -11.08
N LEU A 9 -28.90 6.67 -10.16
CA LEU A 9 -28.70 6.14 -8.80
C LEU A 9 -28.31 4.66 -8.81
N LEU A 10 -28.96 3.84 -9.63
CA LEU A 10 -28.65 2.41 -9.75
C LEU A 10 -27.26 2.19 -10.35
N MET A 11 -26.91 2.90 -11.42
CA MET A 11 -25.59 2.81 -12.04
C MET A 11 -24.47 3.33 -11.13
N GLY A 12 -24.69 4.43 -10.41
CA GLY A 12 -23.77 4.92 -9.38
C GLY A 12 -23.55 3.90 -8.27
N SER A 13 -24.63 3.25 -7.82
CA SER A 13 -24.55 2.21 -6.78
C SER A 13 -23.77 0.96 -7.24
N VAL A 14 -23.92 0.54 -8.50
CA VAL A 14 -23.15 -0.57 -9.08
C VAL A 14 -21.67 -0.21 -9.20
N THR A 15 -21.36 1.04 -9.56
CA THR A 15 -19.99 1.55 -9.65
C THR A 15 -19.32 1.56 -8.27
N ALA A 16 -20.03 2.02 -7.24
CA ALA A 16 -19.56 1.99 -5.85
C ALA A 16 -19.36 0.56 -5.32
N TYR A 17 -20.28 -0.35 -5.66
CA TYR A 17 -20.18 -1.75 -5.27
C TYR A 17 -18.95 -2.43 -5.90
N PHE A 18 -18.65 -2.14 -7.16
CA PHE A 18 -17.47 -2.70 -7.83
C PHE A 18 -16.16 -2.07 -7.33
N ALA A 19 -16.18 -0.79 -6.95
CA ALA A 19 -15.05 -0.13 -6.29
C ALA A 19 -14.79 -0.70 -4.88
N SER A 20 -15.83 -1.08 -4.14
CA SER A 20 -15.71 -1.69 -2.81
C SER A 20 -14.99 -3.04 -2.85
N LYS A 21 -15.20 -3.85 -3.90
CA LYS A 21 -14.45 -5.11 -4.07
C LYS A 21 -12.95 -4.92 -4.35
N ARG A 22 -12.53 -3.68 -4.63
CA ARG A 22 -11.14 -3.30 -4.89
C ARG A 22 -10.51 -2.49 -3.74
N GLY A 23 -11.15 -2.43 -2.57
CA GLY A 23 -10.62 -1.75 -1.38
C GLY A 23 -10.59 -0.23 -1.46
N ARG A 24 -11.36 0.39 -2.38
CA ARG A 24 -11.41 1.86 -2.55
C ARG A 24 -12.64 2.46 -1.87
N THR A 25 -12.58 3.76 -1.50
CA THR A 25 -13.65 4.48 -0.81
C THR A 25 -14.96 4.49 -1.62
N PRO A 26 -16.01 3.76 -1.18
CA PRO A 26 -17.23 3.58 -1.98
C PRO A 26 -17.96 4.90 -2.27
N SER A 27 -17.94 5.82 -1.31
CA SER A 27 -18.63 7.11 -1.41
C SER A 27 -18.01 8.05 -2.44
N LEU A 28 -16.69 7.99 -2.66
CA LEU A 28 -16.00 8.84 -3.64
C LEU A 28 -16.28 8.37 -5.08
N TRP A 29 -16.30 7.05 -5.30
CA TRP A 29 -16.62 6.45 -6.60
C TRP A 29 -18.10 6.53 -6.95
N PHE A 30 -19.00 6.55 -5.97
CA PHE A 30 -20.42 6.86 -6.18
C PHE A 30 -20.60 8.28 -6.73
N ALA A 31 -20.00 9.29 -6.09
CA ALA A 31 -20.11 10.68 -6.52
C ALA A 31 -19.56 10.89 -7.94
N ILE A 32 -18.44 10.23 -8.26
CA ILE A 32 -17.86 10.23 -9.62
C ILE A 32 -18.81 9.60 -10.65
N GLY A 33 -19.47 8.49 -10.31
CA GLY A 33 -20.40 7.80 -11.21
C GLY A 33 -21.69 8.60 -11.45
N VAL A 34 -22.18 9.30 -10.43
CA VAL A 34 -23.40 10.13 -10.55
C VAL A 34 -23.12 11.42 -11.33
N LEU A 35 -21.94 12.03 -11.17
CA LEU A 35 -21.58 13.29 -11.85
C LEU A 35 -21.02 13.08 -13.27
N PHE A 36 -20.26 12.01 -13.51
CA PHE A 36 -19.55 11.77 -14.77
C PHE A 36 -19.99 10.50 -15.52
N GLY A 37 -20.99 9.76 -15.01
CA GLY A 37 -21.59 8.63 -15.71
C GLY A 37 -20.57 7.57 -16.13
N MET A 38 -20.53 7.27 -17.43
CA MET A 38 -19.68 6.25 -18.05
C MET A 38 -18.16 6.55 -17.90
N LEU A 39 -17.78 7.81 -17.68
CA LEU A 39 -16.37 8.19 -17.43
C LEU A 39 -15.85 7.64 -16.10
N GLY A 40 -16.73 7.45 -15.10
CA GLY A 40 -16.36 6.82 -13.83
C GLY A 40 -15.89 5.37 -14.01
N LEU A 41 -16.50 4.63 -14.94
CA LEU A 41 -16.06 3.27 -15.27
C LEU A 41 -14.70 3.26 -15.98
N LEU A 42 -14.46 4.22 -16.87
CA LEU A 42 -13.20 4.34 -17.60
C LEU A 42 -12.04 4.74 -16.68
N ALA A 43 -12.29 5.63 -15.71
CA ALA A 43 -11.32 6.02 -14.70
C ALA A 43 -10.91 4.83 -13.80
N LEU A 44 -11.82 3.91 -13.52
CA LEU A 44 -11.50 2.68 -12.76
C LEU A 44 -10.52 1.76 -13.50
N PHE A 45 -10.45 1.87 -14.83
CA PHE A 45 -9.53 1.11 -15.68
C PHE A 45 -8.18 1.80 -15.86
N ILE A 46 -8.16 3.14 -15.85
CA ILE A 46 -6.94 3.95 -16.09
C ILE A 46 -6.16 4.25 -14.81
N LEU A 47 -6.79 4.19 -13.64
CA LEU A 47 -6.12 4.55 -12.38
C LEU A 47 -5.37 3.36 -11.76
N PRO A 48 -4.02 3.32 -11.84
CA PRO A 48 -3.22 2.32 -11.12
C PRO A 48 -3.51 2.45 -9.62
N ASN A 49 -3.60 1.30 -8.96
CA ASN A 49 -4.02 1.20 -7.59
C ASN A 49 -2.92 1.68 -6.64
N PHE A 50 -2.97 2.95 -6.29
CA PHE A 50 -2.30 3.47 -5.11
C PHE A 50 -3.37 3.64 -4.03
N ALA A 51 -3.30 2.77 -3.02
CA ALA A 51 -4.01 2.96 -1.78
C ALA A 51 -3.52 4.28 -1.16
N GLU A 52 -4.41 5.26 -1.03
CA GLU A 52 -4.10 6.51 -0.35
C GLU A 52 -4.50 6.41 1.11
N ASP A 53 -3.50 6.11 1.95
CA ASP A 53 -3.42 6.66 3.29
C ASP A 53 -3.25 8.18 3.19
N LYS A 54 -4.34 8.98 3.12
CA LYS A 54 -4.31 10.42 3.46
C LYS A 54 -5.61 10.90 4.09
N GLU A 55 -5.67 10.63 5.38
CA GLU A 55 -5.94 11.62 6.41
C GLU A 55 -5.39 13.02 6.02
N LYS A 56 -6.26 13.94 5.59
CA LYS A 56 -6.10 15.39 5.67
C LYS A 56 -7.52 15.96 5.86
N SER A 57 -7.93 16.39 7.05
CA SER A 57 -7.33 17.50 7.79
C SER A 57 -7.03 18.68 6.86
N ALA A 58 -8.09 19.42 6.51
CA ALA A 58 -8.06 20.84 6.21
C ALA A 58 -9.49 21.42 6.26
N THR A 59 -10.08 21.49 7.45
CA THR A 59 -10.90 22.65 7.80
C THR A 59 -10.64 22.95 9.28
N MET A 60 -9.72 23.89 9.45
CA MET A 60 -9.41 24.57 10.70
C MET A 60 -10.69 25.25 11.23
N ALA A 61 -11.09 24.91 12.44
CA ALA A 61 -11.84 25.79 13.32
C ALA A 61 -11.06 25.81 14.64
N ALA A 62 -10.41 26.95 14.86
CA ALA A 62 -9.52 27.23 15.98
C ALA A 62 -10.25 27.17 17.33
N LYS A 63 -9.66 26.46 18.29
CA LYS A 63 -9.78 26.69 19.74
C LYS A 63 -8.63 25.92 20.42
N ASP A 64 -7.52 26.59 20.73
CA ASP A 64 -7.23 27.31 21.99
C ASP A 64 -6.92 26.35 23.15
N GLY A 65 -5.79 26.61 23.83
CA GLY A 65 -5.45 25.99 25.13
C GLY A 65 -4.24 25.06 25.16
N ASP A 66 -3.06 25.66 25.32
CA ASP A 66 -2.10 25.40 26.41
C ASP A 66 -1.85 23.94 26.89
N ALA A 67 -0.61 23.49 26.73
CA ALA A 67 0.26 23.01 27.82
C ALA A 67 1.40 22.14 27.25
N ILE A 68 2.63 22.56 27.53
CA ILE A 68 3.85 21.77 27.38
C ILE A 68 3.91 20.82 28.58
N GLU A 69 4.06 19.52 28.36
CA GLU A 69 4.59 18.61 29.37
C GLU A 69 5.54 17.60 28.71
N VAL A 70 6.81 17.80 29.01
CA VAL A 70 7.93 16.91 28.70
C VAL A 70 8.04 15.94 29.86
N GLU A 71 7.95 14.63 29.64
CA GLU A 71 8.72 13.62 30.37
C GLU A 71 8.49 12.20 29.84
N GLY A 72 9.56 11.41 29.68
CA GLY A 72 9.45 9.96 29.78
C GLY A 72 10.16 9.11 28.72
N LYS A 73 11.40 8.74 29.02
CA LYS A 73 11.94 7.36 28.86
C LYS A 73 12.55 6.96 27.50
N ILE A 74 13.81 7.37 27.34
CA ILE A 74 14.97 6.54 26.97
C ILE A 74 14.62 5.08 26.62
N SER A 75 14.49 4.79 25.32
CA SER A 75 14.47 3.43 24.77
C SER A 75 14.98 3.46 23.32
N SER A 76 16.22 3.90 23.15
CA SER A 76 16.84 4.03 21.83
C SER A 76 18.31 3.62 21.91
N LEU A 77 18.57 2.35 22.23
CA LEU A 77 19.91 1.74 22.10
C LEU A 77 19.91 0.19 21.97
N ASP A 78 18.78 -0.51 22.07
CA ASP A 78 18.71 -1.99 21.96
C ASP A 78 17.90 -2.54 20.77
N THR A 79 17.26 -1.69 19.95
CA THR A 79 16.36 -2.15 18.86
C THR A 79 17.08 -2.48 17.54
N THR A 80 18.38 -2.22 17.44
CA THR A 80 19.12 -2.36 16.16
C THR A 80 19.60 -3.78 15.87
N LEU A 81 19.81 -4.64 16.89
CA LEU A 81 20.38 -5.98 16.68
C LEU A 81 19.34 -7.05 16.31
N THR A 82 18.05 -6.79 16.55
CA THR A 82 16.99 -7.79 16.35
C THR A 82 16.47 -7.81 14.91
N ALA A 83 16.44 -6.66 14.24
CA ALA A 83 15.87 -6.54 12.90
C ALA A 83 16.72 -7.24 11.83
N ASP A 84 18.04 -7.16 11.95
CA ASP A 84 18.96 -7.75 10.97
C ASP A 84 18.94 -9.29 11.04
N GLU A 85 18.89 -9.86 12.24
CA GLU A 85 18.79 -11.32 12.46
C GLU A 85 17.43 -11.89 12.00
N GLU A 86 16.34 -11.13 12.16
CA GLU A 86 15.02 -11.53 11.63
C GLU A 86 15.04 -11.61 10.11
N ILE A 87 15.63 -10.62 9.43
CA ILE A 87 15.68 -10.58 7.96
C ILE A 87 16.49 -11.74 7.39
N ILE A 88 17.58 -12.14 8.06
CA ILE A 88 18.46 -13.24 7.62
C ILE A 88 17.79 -14.61 7.85
N SER A 89 17.05 -14.77 8.96
CA SER A 89 16.41 -16.03 9.33
C SER A 89 15.01 -16.22 8.72
N GLN A 90 14.40 -15.17 8.19
CA GLN A 90 13.09 -15.22 7.55
C GLN A 90 13.14 -15.80 6.12
N ASN A 91 12.02 -16.42 5.75
CA ASN A 91 11.75 -16.82 4.38
C ASN A 91 11.10 -15.66 3.63
N TRP A 92 11.70 -15.31 2.50
CA TRP A 92 11.26 -14.24 1.62
C TRP A 92 10.56 -14.81 0.39
N PHE A 93 9.48 -14.15 -0.01
CA PHE A 93 8.78 -14.41 -1.25
C PHE A 93 8.93 -13.18 -2.14
N TYR A 94 9.02 -13.37 -3.46
CA TYR A 94 9.11 -12.27 -4.41
C TYR A 94 8.19 -12.49 -5.61
N LEU A 95 7.83 -11.38 -6.25
CA LEU A 95 7.04 -11.34 -7.49
C LEU A 95 7.96 -11.02 -8.67
N ASP A 96 7.98 -11.89 -9.67
CA ASP A 96 8.73 -11.61 -10.91
C ASP A 96 7.99 -10.61 -11.83
N ASP A 97 8.63 -10.23 -12.93
CA ASP A 97 8.05 -9.33 -13.95
C ASP A 97 6.75 -9.87 -14.57
N LYS A 98 6.53 -11.18 -14.51
CA LYS A 98 5.30 -11.85 -14.95
C LYS A 98 4.24 -11.90 -13.87
N HIS A 99 4.47 -11.22 -12.73
CA HIS A 99 3.62 -11.20 -11.54
C HIS A 99 3.35 -12.61 -11.00
N LYS A 100 4.29 -13.54 -11.23
CA LYS A 100 4.25 -14.86 -10.65
C LYS A 100 4.94 -14.81 -9.29
N GLN A 101 4.23 -15.29 -8.28
CA GLN A 101 4.81 -15.50 -6.96
C GLN A 101 5.78 -16.68 -7.02
N HIS A 102 7.00 -16.46 -6.57
CA HIS A 102 7.99 -17.50 -6.37
C HIS A 102 7.98 -18.00 -4.93
N ASP A 103 8.43 -19.25 -4.75
CA ASP A 103 8.44 -19.95 -3.47
C ASP A 103 9.33 -19.25 -2.42
N ALA A 104 9.18 -19.66 -1.16
CA ALA A 104 10.00 -19.20 -0.04
C ALA A 104 11.50 -19.38 -0.35
N VAL A 105 12.23 -18.27 -0.47
CA VAL A 105 13.68 -18.22 -0.65
C VAL A 105 14.33 -17.56 0.57
N SER A 106 15.54 -18.00 0.92
CA SER A 106 16.33 -17.33 1.94
C SER A 106 16.87 -15.99 1.42
N LEU A 107 17.32 -15.13 2.33
CA LEU A 107 17.98 -13.86 1.99
C LEU A 107 19.15 -14.04 1.02
N GLU A 108 19.94 -15.12 1.18
CA GLU A 108 21.07 -15.42 0.30
C GLU A 108 20.62 -15.74 -1.13
N ALA A 109 19.54 -16.51 -1.27
CA ALA A 109 18.95 -16.80 -2.58
C ALA A 109 18.35 -15.53 -3.20
N LEU A 110 17.68 -14.69 -2.40
CA LEU A 110 17.17 -13.38 -2.82
C LEU A 110 18.32 -12.47 -3.32
N LYS A 111 19.46 -12.49 -2.62
CA LYS A 111 20.66 -11.76 -3.02
C LYS A 111 21.28 -12.27 -4.31
N LYS A 112 21.22 -13.58 -4.55
CA LYS A 112 21.69 -14.19 -5.80
C LYS A 112 20.85 -13.70 -6.98
N ILE A 113 19.52 -13.79 -6.89
CA ILE A 113 18.63 -13.34 -7.97
C ILE A 113 18.67 -11.82 -8.18
N TRP A 114 18.96 -11.05 -7.12
CA TRP A 114 19.23 -9.61 -7.20
C TRP A 114 20.47 -9.32 -8.05
N LYS A 115 21.57 -10.05 -7.82
CA LYS A 115 22.81 -9.92 -8.59
C LYS A 115 22.65 -10.40 -10.04
N GLU A 116 21.79 -11.38 -10.26
CA GLU A 116 21.42 -11.87 -11.59
C GLU A 116 20.51 -10.87 -12.34
N GLY A 117 19.93 -9.89 -11.63
CA GLY A 117 19.06 -8.87 -12.21
C GLY A 117 17.64 -9.35 -12.49
N GLU A 118 17.24 -10.51 -11.94
CA GLU A 118 15.87 -11.01 -12.03
C GLU A 118 14.90 -10.20 -11.17
N ILE A 119 15.40 -9.58 -10.11
CA ILE A 119 14.64 -8.69 -9.23
C ILE A 119 15.32 -7.32 -9.12
N SER A 120 14.52 -6.27 -8.92
CA SER A 120 14.96 -4.88 -8.87
C SER A 120 14.43 -4.17 -7.63
N GLU A 121 14.86 -2.92 -7.41
CA GLU A 121 14.37 -2.08 -6.29
C GLU A 121 12.84 -1.97 -6.23
N PHE A 122 12.17 -2.11 -7.37
CA PHE A 122 10.72 -2.01 -7.51
C PHE A 122 9.99 -3.35 -7.40
N THR A 123 10.72 -4.45 -7.30
CA THR A 123 10.16 -5.78 -7.12
C THR A 123 9.49 -5.88 -5.76
N PHE A 124 8.28 -6.45 -5.76
CA PHE A 124 7.53 -6.72 -4.54
C PHE A 124 8.06 -7.96 -3.87
N VAL A 125 8.31 -7.83 -2.57
CA VAL A 125 8.76 -8.87 -1.68
C VAL A 125 7.86 -8.93 -0.45
N TRP A 126 7.80 -10.10 0.16
CA TRP A 126 7.04 -10.32 1.38
C TRP A 126 7.73 -11.37 2.23
N ALA A 127 7.73 -11.17 3.54
CA ALA A 127 8.19 -12.16 4.50
C ALA A 127 7.06 -12.49 5.48
N GLU A 128 7.14 -13.68 6.06
CA GLU A 128 6.19 -14.12 7.08
C GLU A 128 6.20 -13.16 8.27
N GLY A 129 5.03 -12.58 8.58
CA GLY A 129 4.89 -11.52 9.60
C GLY A 129 4.66 -10.11 9.03
N MET A 130 4.86 -9.89 7.73
CA MET A 130 4.50 -8.62 7.09
C MET A 130 2.99 -8.52 6.81
N ALA A 131 2.42 -7.35 7.06
CA ALA A 131 0.99 -7.09 6.81
C ALA A 131 0.60 -7.19 5.32
N GLN A 132 1.50 -6.83 4.42
CA GLN A 132 1.29 -6.83 2.97
C GLN A 132 2.62 -6.86 2.21
N TRP A 133 2.56 -7.16 0.91
CA TRP A 133 3.71 -7.07 0.01
C TRP A 133 4.28 -5.66 -0.03
N GLN A 134 5.59 -5.52 0.11
CA GLN A 134 6.30 -4.25 0.06
C GLN A 134 7.40 -4.29 -1.00
N LYS A 135 7.78 -3.15 -1.55
CA LYS A 135 8.90 -3.13 -2.52
C LYS A 135 10.23 -3.18 -1.78
N ILE A 136 11.25 -3.71 -2.43
CA ILE A 136 12.61 -3.77 -1.87
C ILE A 136 13.12 -2.38 -1.48
N GLN A 137 12.81 -1.34 -2.27
CA GLN A 137 13.18 0.05 -1.94
C GLN A 137 12.52 0.59 -0.65
N ASP A 138 11.34 0.09 -0.27
CA ASP A 138 10.60 0.57 0.89
C ASP A 138 11.15 -0.09 2.18
N ILE A 139 11.77 -1.27 2.05
CA ILE A 139 12.43 -2.01 3.13
C ILE A 139 13.93 -1.67 3.14
N SER A 140 14.29 -0.56 3.79
CA SER A 140 15.67 -0.05 3.82
C SER A 140 16.69 -1.10 4.31
N GLN A 141 16.36 -1.87 5.35
CA GLN A 141 17.25 -2.91 5.90
C GLN A 141 17.54 -4.00 4.86
N LEU A 142 16.49 -4.51 4.20
CA LEU A 142 16.63 -5.53 3.17
C LEU A 142 17.47 -5.03 1.99
N LYS A 143 17.23 -3.79 1.53
CA LYS A 143 18.02 -3.16 0.45
C LYS A 143 19.51 -3.11 0.79
N ILE A 144 19.85 -2.73 2.03
CA ILE A 144 21.24 -2.69 2.50
C ILE A 144 21.86 -4.09 2.37
N HIS A 145 21.20 -5.15 2.85
CA HIS A 145 21.72 -6.52 2.79
C HIS A 145 21.86 -7.08 1.35
N LEU A 146 20.97 -6.71 0.44
CA LEU A 146 21.03 -7.10 -0.98
C LEU A 146 22.16 -6.38 -1.72
N SER A 147 22.39 -5.09 -1.40
CA SER A 147 23.44 -4.27 -2.02
C SER A 147 24.85 -4.48 -1.44
N SER A 148 24.94 -4.99 -0.21
CA SER A 148 26.20 -5.33 0.46
C SER A 148 26.93 -6.51 -0.17
#